data_AF-A0A1M2VWA1-F1
#
_entry.id   AF-A0A1M2VWA1-F1
#
_cell.length_a   1.000
_cell.length_b   1.000
_cell.length_c   1.000
_cell.angle_alpha   90.00
_cell.angle_beta   90.00
_cell.angle_gamma   90.00
#
_symmetry.space_group_name_H-M   'P 1'
#
loop_
_entity.id
_entity.type
_entity.pdbx_description
1 polymer ?
#
loop_
_entity_poly.entity_id
_entity_poly.type
_entity_poly.pdbx_seq_one_letter_code
_entity_poly.pdbx_strand_id
1 'polypeptide(L)'
;MFTLPQDPTVDRMEPIQMSEPASVLFVLLSIVDSRALPSLDHSDDLEPLLFAAEKYEMPLAISVLRLAFSSRLHNVTPLRLYGIACKMGWEKEAKDASSRTLTQNLFATDAQVELAAMEPRHRDPLLDLHNRRREAFFDGLDDTTKFSANIRENPCMYKKDGQPCLAPWDHSHWWALKYALLRKWVHSPFDERLDETFYHMPEVKDASSAKCHRCDRTLYGWGHTVENINSV
;
A
#
# COMPACT_ATOMS: atom_id res chain seq x y z
N MET A 1 1.55 -5.61 -58.51
CA MET A 1 2.48 -5.56 -57.37
C MET A 1 3.66 -4.72 -57.79
N PHE A 2 3.82 -3.52 -57.23
CA PHE A 2 4.99 -2.69 -57.50
C PHE A 2 5.98 -2.91 -56.38
N THR A 3 7.00 -3.71 -56.64
CA THR A 3 8.17 -3.83 -55.77
C THR A 3 9.09 -2.65 -56.10
N LEU A 4 9.52 -1.92 -55.08
CA LEU A 4 10.50 -0.85 -55.25
C LEU A 4 11.77 -1.44 -55.89
N PRO A 5 12.35 -0.82 -56.95
CA PRO A 5 13.62 -1.26 -57.51
C PRO A 5 14.68 -1.21 -56.41
N GLN A 6 15.24 -2.38 -56.07
CA GLN A 6 16.38 -2.45 -55.15
C GLN A 6 17.66 -2.52 -55.97
N ASP A 7 18.63 -1.69 -55.60
CA ASP A 7 19.94 -1.69 -56.23
C ASP A 7 20.69 -2.99 -55.85
N PRO A 8 21.07 -3.84 -56.81
CA PRO A 8 21.71 -5.12 -56.56
C PRO A 8 23.11 -5.00 -55.95
N THR A 9 23.66 -3.79 -55.85
CA THR A 9 24.98 -3.51 -55.26
C THR A 9 24.93 -3.11 -53.78
N VAL A 10 23.74 -2.93 -53.21
CA VAL A 10 23.59 -2.69 -51.76
C VAL A 10 23.78 -4.03 -51.04
N ASP A 11 25.04 -4.38 -50.83
CA ASP A 11 25.46 -5.40 -49.88
C ASP A 11 24.84 -5.04 -48.53
N ARG A 12 23.85 -5.83 -48.11
CA ARG A 12 23.29 -5.93 -46.75
C ARG A 12 23.07 -4.59 -46.04
N MET A 13 21.82 -4.12 -46.02
CA MET A 13 21.34 -3.01 -45.19
C MET A 13 22.21 -2.79 -43.96
N GLU A 14 22.91 -1.65 -43.91
CA GLU A 14 23.77 -1.31 -42.77
C GLU A 14 22.93 -1.33 -41.49
N PRO A 15 23.30 -2.15 -40.48
CA PRO A 15 22.46 -2.34 -39.31
C PRO A 15 22.44 -1.06 -38.47
N ILE A 16 21.24 -0.50 -38.26
CA ILE A 16 21.02 0.60 -37.33
C ILE A 16 21.31 0.10 -35.91
N GLN A 17 22.34 0.67 -35.27
CA GLN A 17 22.68 0.35 -33.89
C GLN A 17 21.68 1.02 -32.94
N MET A 18 21.07 0.22 -32.07
CA MET A 18 20.05 0.65 -31.11
C MET A 18 20.55 0.34 -29.70
N SER A 19 20.24 1.20 -28.72
CA SER A 19 20.66 1.01 -27.32
C SER A 19 19.80 0.00 -26.56
N GLU A 20 18.57 -0.21 -27.03
CA GLU A 20 17.54 -1.04 -26.44
C GLU A 20 17.76 -2.50 -26.83
N PRO A 21 17.45 -3.45 -25.94
CA PRO A 21 17.53 -4.87 -26.27
C PRO A 21 16.52 -5.23 -27.36
N ALA A 22 16.86 -6.25 -28.15
CA ALA A 22 16.02 -6.71 -29.26
C ALA A 22 14.60 -7.11 -28.81
N SER A 23 14.42 -7.58 -27.56
CA SER A 23 13.12 -7.92 -26.98
C SER A 23 12.20 -6.69 -26.85
N VAL A 24 12.72 -5.57 -26.37
CA VAL A 24 11.99 -4.29 -26.25
C VAL A 24 11.56 -3.80 -27.62
N LEU A 25 12.50 -3.79 -28.58
CA LEU A 25 12.23 -3.34 -29.94
C LEU A 25 11.22 -4.25 -30.65
N PHE A 26 11.31 -5.56 -30.46
CA PHE A 26 10.38 -6.52 -31.03
C PHE A 26 8.94 -6.24 -30.59
N VAL A 27 8.72 -5.95 -29.30
CA VAL A 27 7.39 -5.61 -28.77
C VAL A 27 6.89 -4.29 -29.36
N LEU A 28 7.70 -3.23 -29.33
CA LEU A 28 7.31 -1.92 -29.84
C LEU A 28 6.99 -1.95 -31.34
N LEU A 29 7.82 -2.63 -32.14
CA LEU A 29 7.59 -2.80 -33.57
C LEU A 29 6.37 -3.66 -33.86
N SER A 30 6.07 -4.67 -33.02
CA SER A 30 4.86 -5.48 -33.16
C SER A 30 3.59 -4.64 -32.98
N ILE A 31 3.62 -3.63 -32.11
CA ILE A 31 2.50 -2.69 -31.93
C ILE A 31 2.28 -1.86 -33.21
N VAL A 32 3.36 -1.37 -33.82
CA VAL A 32 3.29 -0.54 -35.04
C VAL A 32 2.87 -1.38 -36.25
N ASP A 33 3.41 -2.59 -36.39
CA ASP A 33 3.10 -3.52 -37.49
C ASP A 33 1.76 -4.27 -37.27
N SER A 34 0.97 -3.86 -36.27
CA SER A 34 -0.35 -4.45 -35.95
C SER A 34 -0.32 -5.97 -35.79
N ARG A 35 0.78 -6.52 -35.28
CA ARG A 35 0.92 -7.94 -34.96
C ARG A 35 0.31 -8.25 -33.60
N ALA A 36 0.06 -9.54 -33.36
CA ALA A 36 -0.29 -9.99 -32.03
C ALA A 36 0.83 -9.60 -31.04
N LEU A 37 0.43 -8.95 -29.94
CA LEU A 37 1.37 -8.59 -28.88
C LEU A 37 1.97 -9.85 -28.26
N PRO A 38 3.31 -9.91 -28.10
CA PRO A 38 3.92 -10.95 -27.29
C PRO A 38 3.43 -10.82 -25.84
N SER A 39 3.52 -11.92 -25.09
CA SER A 39 3.09 -11.94 -23.70
C SER A 39 3.93 -10.96 -22.86
N LEU A 40 3.27 -10.12 -22.07
CA LEU A 40 3.89 -9.17 -21.13
C LEU A 40 3.76 -9.74 -19.71
N ASP A 41 4.29 -10.94 -19.50
CA ASP A 41 4.08 -11.71 -18.27
C ASP A 41 4.97 -11.23 -17.12
N HIS A 42 6.05 -10.50 -17.43
CA HIS A 42 7.02 -10.01 -16.46
C HIS A 42 6.94 -8.50 -16.30
N SER A 43 6.87 -8.08 -15.03
CA SER A 43 6.86 -6.68 -14.60
C SER A 43 8.13 -5.93 -14.99
N ASP A 44 9.26 -6.63 -15.01
CA ASP A 44 10.57 -6.09 -15.36
C ASP A 44 10.67 -5.60 -16.81
N ASP A 45 9.82 -6.11 -17.70
CA ASP A 45 9.84 -5.74 -19.12
C ASP A 45 9.11 -4.43 -19.38
N LEU A 46 8.17 -4.03 -18.52
CA LEU A 46 7.30 -2.90 -18.80
C LEU A 46 8.02 -1.55 -18.74
N GLU A 47 8.85 -1.34 -17.71
CA GLU A 47 9.54 -0.07 -17.52
C GLU A 47 10.51 0.23 -18.69
N PRO A 48 11.37 -0.72 -19.15
CA PRO A 48 12.15 -0.56 -20.37
C PRO A 48 11.30 -0.28 -21.63
N LEU A 49 10.15 -0.95 -21.78
CA LEU A 49 9.24 -0.73 -22.90
C LEU A 49 8.65 0.68 -22.90
N LEU A 50 8.24 1.19 -21.75
CA LEU A 50 7.68 2.53 -21.60
C LEU A 50 8.74 3.61 -21.87
N PHE A 51 9.96 3.45 -21.34
CA PHE A 51 11.06 4.38 -21.61
C PHE A 51 11.44 4.41 -23.08
N ALA A 52 11.52 3.26 -23.74
CA ALA A 52 11.80 3.19 -25.17
C ALA A 52 10.65 3.79 -26.00
N ALA A 53 9.40 3.53 -25.63
CA ALA A 53 8.23 4.10 -26.31
C ALA A 53 8.17 5.63 -26.16
N GLU A 54 8.56 6.17 -25.00
CA GLU A 54 8.68 7.62 -24.78
C GLU A 54 9.83 8.21 -25.62
N LYS A 55 11.01 7.58 -25.59
CA LYS A 55 12.18 8.00 -26.37
C LYS A 55 11.92 8.05 -27.87
N TYR A 56 11.16 7.09 -28.39
CA TYR A 56 10.79 7.02 -29.81
C TYR A 56 9.48 7.73 -30.14
N GLU A 57 8.90 8.47 -29.20
CA GLU A 57 7.66 9.23 -29.39
C GLU A 57 6.51 8.36 -29.95
N MET A 58 6.28 7.20 -29.33
CA MET A 58 5.29 6.20 -29.75
C MET A 58 4.03 6.22 -28.87
N PRO A 59 3.12 7.21 -29.01
CA PRO A 59 1.97 7.38 -28.10
C PRO A 59 0.99 6.21 -28.14
N LEU A 60 0.85 5.53 -29.28
CA LEU A 60 0.03 4.32 -29.37
C LEU A 60 0.61 3.19 -28.52
N ALA A 61 1.93 2.97 -28.56
CA ALA A 61 2.58 1.96 -27.74
C ALA A 61 2.42 2.25 -26.26
N ILE A 62 2.61 3.51 -25.84
CA ILE A 62 2.36 3.94 -24.45
C ILE A 62 0.92 3.63 -24.03
N SER A 63 -0.05 3.94 -24.90
CA SER A 63 -1.48 3.70 -24.61
C SER A 63 -1.80 2.21 -24.48
N VAL A 64 -1.26 1.37 -25.36
CA VAL A 64 -1.41 -0.09 -25.33
C VAL A 64 -0.78 -0.68 -24.08
N LEU A 65 0.45 -0.25 -23.74
CA LEU A 65 1.17 -0.71 -22.54
C LEU A 65 0.46 -0.27 -21.26
N ARG A 66 -0.13 0.94 -21.21
CA ARG A 66 -0.96 1.41 -20.08
C ARG A 66 -2.23 0.57 -19.88
N LEU A 67 -2.85 0.13 -20.98
CA LEU A 67 -4.00 -0.79 -20.91
C LEU A 67 -3.59 -2.17 -20.39
N ALA A 68 -2.43 -2.69 -20.83
CA ALA A 68 -1.87 -3.93 -20.30
C ALA A 68 -1.53 -3.81 -18.81
N PHE A 69 -0.96 -2.68 -18.40
CA PHE A 69 -0.66 -2.32 -17.01
C PHE A 69 -1.91 -2.38 -16.12
N SER A 70 -3.04 -1.84 -16.59
CA SER A 70 -4.28 -1.82 -15.82
C SER A 70 -5.02 -3.17 -15.75
N SER A 71 -4.81 -4.06 -16.71
CA SER A 71 -5.68 -5.24 -16.92
C SER A 71 -5.05 -6.60 -16.62
N ARG A 72 -3.71 -6.72 -16.61
CA ARG A 72 -3.05 -8.05 -16.67
C ARG A 72 -1.84 -8.24 -15.77
N LEU A 73 -1.33 -7.20 -15.13
CA LEU A 73 -0.11 -7.32 -14.34
C LEU A 73 -0.38 -7.85 -12.93
N HIS A 74 -0.59 -9.17 -12.83
CA HIS A 74 -0.74 -9.87 -11.55
C HIS A 74 0.57 -9.98 -10.76
N ASN A 75 1.73 -9.84 -11.43
CA ASN A 75 3.05 -10.09 -10.86
C ASN A 75 3.86 -8.81 -10.55
N VAL A 76 3.25 -7.62 -10.61
CA VAL A 76 3.93 -6.36 -10.22
C VAL A 76 3.51 -6.00 -8.81
N THR A 77 4.48 -5.66 -7.96
CA THR A 77 4.18 -5.11 -6.64
C THR A 77 3.49 -3.74 -6.75
N PRO A 78 2.54 -3.42 -5.87
CA PRO A 78 1.94 -2.09 -5.75
C PRO A 78 2.94 -0.93 -5.74
N LEU A 79 4.10 -1.09 -5.11
CA LEU A 79 5.16 -0.08 -5.05
C LEU A 79 5.78 0.19 -6.43
N ARG A 80 6.07 -0.85 -7.21
CA ARG A 80 6.57 -0.68 -8.60
C ARG A 80 5.52 -0.10 -9.52
N LEU A 81 4.26 -0.54 -9.39
CA LEU A 81 3.14 0.06 -10.14
C LEU A 81 3.04 1.56 -9.85
N TYR A 82 3.11 1.93 -8.57
CA TYR A 82 3.08 3.33 -8.16
C TYR A 82 4.24 4.13 -8.78
N GLY A 83 5.47 3.61 -8.68
CA GLY A 83 6.66 4.25 -9.25
C GLY A 83 6.56 4.48 -10.76
N ILE A 84 6.13 3.45 -11.52
CA ILE A 84 5.94 3.54 -12.98
C ILE A 84 4.85 4.56 -13.31
N ALA A 85 3.70 4.49 -12.66
CA ALA A 85 2.59 5.41 -12.91
C ALA A 85 2.99 6.87 -12.61
N CYS A 86 3.75 7.10 -11.53
CA CYS A 86 4.29 8.41 -11.20
C CYS A 86 5.26 8.94 -12.27
N LYS A 87 6.21 8.11 -12.74
CA LYS A 87 7.16 8.49 -13.79
C LYS A 87 6.45 8.86 -15.10
N MET A 88 5.41 8.11 -15.46
CA MET A 88 4.64 8.34 -16.68
C MET A 88 3.56 9.43 -16.56
N GLY A 89 3.41 10.07 -15.38
CA GLY A 89 2.37 11.07 -15.13
C GLY A 89 0.93 10.50 -15.15
N TRP A 90 0.76 9.22 -14.87
CA TRP A 90 -0.53 8.54 -14.84
C TRP A 90 -1.18 8.66 -13.46
N GLU A 91 -1.74 9.84 -13.17
CA GLU A 91 -2.24 10.20 -11.83
C GLU A 91 -3.28 9.23 -11.26
N LYS A 92 -4.21 8.74 -12.10
CA LYS A 92 -5.26 7.82 -11.67
C LYS A 92 -4.65 6.48 -11.20
N GLU A 93 -3.77 5.92 -12.01
CA GLU A 93 -3.07 4.67 -11.74
C GLU A 93 -2.12 4.81 -10.56
N ALA A 94 -1.45 5.95 -10.42
CA ALA A 94 -0.62 6.24 -9.26
C ALA A 94 -1.46 6.28 -7.99
N LYS A 95 -2.63 6.92 -8.02
CA LYS A 95 -3.55 6.93 -6.88
C LYS A 95 -4.02 5.52 -6.53
N ASP A 96 -4.48 4.74 -7.51
CA ASP A 96 -4.96 3.37 -7.30
C ASP A 96 -3.85 2.45 -6.76
N ALA A 97 -2.63 2.58 -7.29
CA ALA A 97 -1.47 1.83 -6.82
C ALA A 97 -1.06 2.24 -5.40
N SER A 98 -1.06 3.54 -5.08
CA SER A 98 -0.71 4.05 -3.75
C SER A 98 -1.65 3.47 -2.67
N SER A 99 -2.95 3.38 -2.95
CA SER A 99 -3.92 2.75 -2.04
C SER A 99 -3.59 1.29 -1.77
N ARG A 100 -3.15 0.54 -2.78
CA ARG A 100 -2.74 -0.87 -2.64
C ARG A 100 -1.45 -1.04 -1.85
N THR A 101 -0.60 -0.01 -1.75
CA THR A 101 0.59 -0.07 -0.89
C THR A 101 0.26 0.03 0.59
N LEU A 102 -0.93 0.52 0.95
CA LEU A 102 -1.28 0.83 2.34
C LEU A 102 -1.30 -0.38 3.29
N THR A 103 -1.41 -1.59 2.75
CA THR A 103 -1.35 -2.86 3.49
C THR A 103 0.05 -3.49 3.50
N GLN A 104 1.03 -2.84 2.86
CA GLN A 104 2.39 -3.36 2.75
C GLN A 104 3.30 -2.86 3.85
N ASN A 105 4.20 -3.72 4.31
CA ASN A 105 5.30 -3.33 5.17
C ASN A 105 6.37 -2.60 4.36
N LEU A 106 6.37 -1.27 4.39
CA LEU A 106 7.37 -0.47 3.70
C LEU A 106 8.79 -0.71 4.21
N PHE A 107 8.98 -1.24 5.41
CA PHE A 107 10.29 -1.53 6.00
C PHE A 107 10.83 -2.93 5.65
N ALA A 108 10.06 -3.75 4.93
CA ALA A 108 10.55 -5.01 4.43
C ALA A 108 11.68 -4.80 3.40
N THR A 109 12.63 -5.74 3.33
CA THR A 109 13.84 -5.59 2.50
C THR A 109 13.53 -5.36 1.02
N ASP A 110 12.55 -6.09 0.48
CA ASP A 110 12.05 -5.96 -0.88
C ASP A 110 11.40 -4.59 -1.13
N ALA A 111 10.51 -4.16 -0.24
CA ALA A 111 9.88 -2.84 -0.33
C ALA A 111 10.91 -1.70 -0.28
N GLN A 112 11.95 -1.82 0.55
CA GLN A 112 13.02 -0.84 0.64
C GLN A 112 13.84 -0.73 -0.64
N VAL A 113 14.10 -1.85 -1.33
CA VAL A 113 14.77 -1.84 -2.65
C VAL A 113 13.93 -1.07 -3.68
N GLU A 114 12.63 -1.32 -3.73
CA GLU A 114 11.72 -0.65 -4.66
C GLU A 114 11.54 0.84 -4.34
N LEU A 115 11.46 1.19 -3.05
CA LEU A 115 11.43 2.59 -2.59
C LEU A 115 12.73 3.32 -2.91
N ALA A 116 13.88 2.66 -2.79
CA ALA A 116 15.18 3.26 -3.12
C ALA A 116 15.34 3.52 -4.63
N ALA A 117 14.72 2.69 -5.48
CA ALA A 117 14.70 2.87 -6.92
C ALA A 117 13.78 4.01 -7.39
N MET A 118 12.83 4.44 -6.56
CA MET A 118 11.96 5.58 -6.85
C MET A 118 12.65 6.92 -6.60
N GLU A 119 12.34 7.88 -7.47
CA GLU A 119 12.81 9.26 -7.28
C GLU A 119 12.16 9.91 -6.06
N PRO A 120 12.88 10.77 -5.30
CA PRO A 120 12.35 11.37 -4.06
C PRO A 120 11.01 12.08 -4.24
N ARG A 121 10.80 12.77 -5.37
CA ARG A 121 9.53 13.47 -5.69
C ARG A 121 8.31 12.55 -5.75
N HIS A 122 8.52 11.25 -5.95
CA HIS A 122 7.45 10.24 -6.00
C HIS A 122 7.42 9.43 -4.71
N ARG A 123 8.60 9.07 -4.17
CA ARG A 123 8.72 8.31 -2.92
C ARG A 123 8.20 9.07 -1.71
N ASP A 124 8.57 10.34 -1.54
CA ASP A 124 8.31 11.07 -0.31
C ASP A 124 6.79 11.33 -0.08
N PRO A 125 5.98 11.65 -1.10
CA PRO A 125 4.51 11.67 -0.97
C PRO A 125 3.89 10.34 -0.54
N LEU A 126 4.46 9.21 -0.99
CA LEU A 126 4.00 7.89 -0.59
C LEU A 126 4.31 7.61 0.89
N LEU A 127 5.52 7.96 1.34
CA LEU A 127 5.89 7.85 2.76
C LEU A 127 5.02 8.74 3.64
N ASP A 128 4.74 9.97 3.19
CA ASP A 128 3.85 10.89 3.87
C ASP A 128 2.40 10.35 3.94
N LEU A 129 1.90 9.74 2.86
CA LEU A 129 0.59 9.07 2.86
C LEU A 129 0.50 8.00 3.96
N HIS A 130 1.53 7.15 4.06
CA HIS A 130 1.61 6.10 5.08
C HIS A 130 1.72 6.69 6.50
N ASN A 131 2.51 7.75 6.66
CA ASN A 131 2.65 8.43 7.94
C ASN A 131 1.33 9.07 8.39
N ARG A 132 0.66 9.83 7.52
CA ARG A 132 -0.63 10.47 7.82
C ARG A 132 -1.71 9.45 8.15
N ARG A 133 -1.77 8.32 7.43
CA ARG A 133 -2.71 7.24 7.75
C ARG A 133 -2.46 6.68 9.15
N ARG A 134 -1.19 6.44 9.48
CA ARG A 134 -0.78 5.97 10.81
C ARG A 134 -1.18 6.99 11.88
N GLU A 135 -0.83 8.25 11.72
CA GLU A 135 -1.16 9.32 12.67
C GLU A 135 -2.66 9.44 12.87
N ALA A 136 -3.45 9.50 11.80
CA ALA A 136 -4.91 9.55 11.87
C ALA A 136 -5.50 8.37 12.65
N PHE A 137 -4.96 7.15 12.47
CA PHE A 137 -5.38 5.99 13.23
C PHE A 137 -5.08 6.15 14.73
N PHE A 138 -3.89 6.60 15.11
CA PHE A 138 -3.53 6.76 16.52
C PHE A 138 -4.26 7.95 17.18
N ASP A 139 -4.46 9.04 16.46
CA ASP A 139 -5.28 10.17 16.91
C ASP A 139 -6.72 9.72 17.17
N GLY A 140 -7.27 8.84 16.31
CA GLY A 140 -8.60 8.26 16.51
C GLY A 140 -8.68 7.32 17.71
N LEU A 141 -7.59 6.60 18.06
CA LEU A 141 -7.52 5.83 19.31
C LEU A 141 -7.44 6.71 20.56
N ASP A 142 -7.04 7.97 20.42
CA ASP A 142 -7.01 8.96 21.51
C ASP A 142 -8.34 9.72 21.68
N ASP A 143 -9.32 9.50 20.79
CA ASP A 143 -10.64 10.11 20.86
C ASP A 143 -11.39 9.72 22.15
N THR A 144 -11.58 10.68 23.05
CA THR A 144 -12.28 10.48 24.33
C THR A 144 -13.77 10.22 24.18
N THR A 145 -14.37 10.58 23.05
CA THR A 145 -15.80 10.36 22.76
C THR A 145 -16.06 8.92 22.33
N LYS A 146 -15.12 8.31 21.61
CA LYS A 146 -15.15 6.88 21.23
C LYS A 146 -14.63 5.98 22.35
N PHE A 147 -13.59 6.42 23.07
CA PHE A 147 -12.90 5.61 24.07
C PHE A 147 -12.84 6.33 25.42
N SER A 148 -13.78 5.98 26.30
CA SER A 148 -13.76 6.44 27.70
C SER A 148 -12.49 6.04 28.46
N ALA A 149 -11.77 5.03 27.97
CA ALA A 149 -10.45 4.61 28.44
C ALA A 149 -9.36 5.71 28.33
N ASN A 150 -9.58 6.78 27.56
CA ASN A 150 -8.67 7.92 27.49
C ASN A 150 -8.92 9.00 28.57
N ILE A 151 -10.03 8.91 29.31
CA ILE A 151 -10.38 9.90 30.33
C ILE A 151 -9.65 9.55 31.64
N ARG A 152 -8.52 10.22 31.90
CA ARG A 152 -7.59 9.91 33.00
C ARG A 152 -8.16 10.00 34.42
N GLU A 153 -9.17 10.84 34.61
CA GLU A 153 -9.76 11.09 35.93
C GLU A 153 -11.08 10.35 36.13
N ASN A 154 -11.51 9.53 35.16
CA ASN A 154 -12.82 8.91 35.25
C ASN A 154 -12.79 7.79 36.30
N PRO A 155 -13.58 7.88 37.37
CA PRO A 155 -13.66 6.79 38.32
C PRO A 155 -14.56 5.68 37.77
N CYS A 156 -14.46 4.48 38.35
CA CYS A 156 -15.37 3.38 38.04
C CYS A 156 -16.83 3.79 38.31
N MET A 157 -17.65 3.81 37.25
CA MET A 157 -19.06 4.23 37.29
C MET A 157 -20.03 3.09 37.68
N TYR A 158 -19.53 1.89 37.92
CA TYR A 158 -20.37 0.76 38.32
C TYR A 158 -20.83 0.86 39.78
N LYS A 159 -21.98 0.24 40.06
CA LYS A 159 -22.48 0.02 41.42
C LYS A 159 -22.07 -1.36 41.93
N LYS A 160 -21.65 -1.44 43.19
CA LYS A 160 -21.42 -2.67 43.95
C LYS A 160 -22.27 -2.60 45.21
N ASP A 161 -23.14 -3.58 45.42
CA ASP A 161 -24.04 -3.64 46.60
C ASP A 161 -24.87 -2.35 46.82
N GLY A 162 -25.33 -1.75 45.72
CA GLY A 162 -26.12 -0.51 45.74
C GLY A 162 -25.31 0.78 45.89
N GLN A 163 -24.01 0.70 46.19
CA GLN A 163 -23.10 1.84 46.36
C GLN A 163 -22.24 2.07 45.10
N PRO A 164 -21.90 3.34 44.76
CA PRO A 164 -21.01 3.62 43.64
C PRO A 164 -19.57 3.19 43.95
N CYS A 165 -18.91 2.54 42.98
CA CYS A 165 -17.56 2.01 43.18
C CYS A 165 -16.50 3.11 43.31
N LEU A 166 -16.52 4.11 42.43
CA LEU A 166 -15.64 5.29 42.45
C LEU A 166 -14.12 5.01 42.48
N ALA A 167 -13.70 3.78 42.21
CA ALA A 167 -12.28 3.41 42.22
C ALA A 167 -11.57 4.07 41.03
N PRO A 168 -10.31 4.52 41.17
CA PRO A 168 -9.56 5.08 40.06
C PRO A 168 -9.40 4.02 38.96
N TRP A 169 -9.55 4.45 37.71
CA TRP A 169 -9.44 3.56 36.58
C TRP A 169 -7.97 3.26 36.29
N ASP A 170 -7.62 1.98 36.19
CA ASP A 170 -6.32 1.58 35.68
C ASP A 170 -6.32 1.65 34.14
N HIS A 171 -5.47 2.51 33.59
CA HIS A 171 -5.31 2.72 32.16
C HIS A 171 -4.18 1.88 31.54
N SER A 172 -3.43 1.13 32.34
CA SER A 172 -2.23 0.41 31.90
C SER A 172 -2.54 -0.57 30.76
N HIS A 173 -3.66 -1.29 30.86
CA HIS A 173 -4.11 -2.24 29.84
C HIS A 173 -4.46 -1.54 28.51
N TRP A 174 -5.12 -0.38 28.57
CA TRP A 174 -5.43 0.42 27.37
C TRP A 174 -4.16 0.97 26.72
N TRP A 175 -3.22 1.49 27.51
CA TRP A 175 -1.94 1.98 26.98
C TRP A 175 -1.10 0.87 26.39
N ALA A 176 -1.06 -0.31 27.03
CA ALA A 176 -0.39 -1.49 26.49
C ALA A 176 -0.98 -1.89 25.13
N LEU A 177 -2.33 -1.91 25.01
CA LEU A 177 -3.00 -2.18 23.75
C LEU A 177 -2.63 -1.16 22.67
N LYS A 178 -2.71 0.15 22.95
CA LYS A 178 -2.34 1.19 21.98
C LYS A 178 -0.90 1.05 21.51
N TYR A 179 0.03 0.77 22.43
CA TYR A 179 1.44 0.55 22.11
C TYR A 179 1.65 -0.70 21.24
N ALA A 180 0.94 -1.80 21.54
CA ALA A 180 1.02 -3.03 20.75
C ALA A 180 0.48 -2.82 19.32
N LEU A 181 -0.61 -2.07 19.17
CA LEU A 181 -1.15 -1.68 17.87
C LEU A 181 -0.17 -0.81 17.08
N LEU A 182 0.50 0.15 17.73
CA LEU A 182 1.55 0.96 17.11
C LEU A 182 2.71 0.12 16.59
N ARG A 183 3.18 -0.85 17.38
CA ARG A 183 4.26 -1.75 16.94
C ARG A 183 3.83 -2.63 15.78
N LYS A 184 2.61 -3.17 15.83
CA LYS A 184 2.05 -4.01 14.77
C LYS A 184 1.91 -3.24 13.47
N TRP A 185 1.42 -2.00 13.52
CA TRP A 185 1.22 -1.16 12.33
C TRP A 185 2.47 -1.03 11.46
N VAL A 186 3.65 -0.92 12.08
CA VAL A 186 4.93 -0.79 11.36
C VAL A 186 5.22 -2.03 10.50
N HIS A 187 4.82 -3.22 10.95
CA HIS A 187 5.17 -4.50 10.32
C HIS A 187 4.04 -5.09 9.49
N SER A 188 2.81 -4.74 9.84
CA SER A 188 1.59 -5.17 9.20
C SER A 188 0.55 -4.07 9.42
N PRO A 189 0.54 -3.03 8.57
CA PRO A 189 -0.51 -2.02 8.61
C PRO A 189 -1.86 -2.72 8.52
N PHE A 190 -2.82 -2.28 9.33
CA PHE A 190 -4.17 -2.83 9.22
C PHE A 190 -4.75 -2.50 7.84
N ASP A 191 -5.51 -3.43 7.30
CA ASP A 191 -6.36 -3.15 6.15
C ASP A 191 -7.57 -2.30 6.59
N GLU A 192 -8.64 -2.24 5.81
CA GLU A 192 -9.90 -1.60 6.22
C GLU A 192 -10.48 -2.18 7.52
N ARG A 193 -10.06 -3.38 7.97
CA ARG A 193 -10.55 -4.02 9.21
C ARG A 193 -9.45 -4.73 9.98
N LEU A 194 -9.65 -4.87 11.29
CA LEU A 194 -8.83 -5.71 12.15
C LEU A 194 -8.88 -7.18 11.68
N ASP A 195 -7.72 -7.80 11.56
CA ASP A 195 -7.54 -9.17 11.08
C ASP A 195 -7.53 -10.20 12.23
N GLU A 196 -7.52 -11.50 11.91
CA GLU A 196 -7.42 -12.58 12.92
C GLU A 196 -6.21 -12.42 13.84
N THR A 197 -5.10 -11.91 13.31
CA THR A 197 -3.88 -11.74 14.10
C THR A 197 -4.02 -10.66 15.18
N PHE A 198 -4.99 -9.74 15.09
CA PHE A 198 -5.33 -8.81 16.17
C PHE A 198 -5.86 -9.56 17.40
N TYR A 199 -6.80 -10.50 17.22
CA TYR A 199 -7.42 -11.23 18.33
C TYR A 199 -6.47 -12.19 19.04
N HIS A 200 -5.35 -12.53 18.41
CA HIS A 200 -4.29 -13.33 19.01
C HIS A 200 -3.31 -12.55 19.88
N MET A 201 -3.33 -11.21 19.84
CA MET A 201 -2.43 -10.37 20.63
C MET A 201 -2.68 -10.54 22.14
N PRO A 202 -1.63 -10.69 22.97
CA PRO A 202 -1.81 -10.80 24.43
C PRO A 202 -2.44 -9.52 25.01
N GLU A 203 -2.07 -8.34 24.52
CA GLU A 203 -2.61 -7.07 25.00
C GLU A 203 -4.11 -6.92 24.71
N VAL A 204 -4.61 -7.56 23.65
CA VAL A 204 -6.05 -7.65 23.35
C VAL A 204 -6.77 -8.52 24.39
N LYS A 205 -6.19 -9.66 24.76
CA LYS A 205 -6.74 -10.55 25.80
C LYS A 205 -6.72 -9.86 27.17
N ASP A 206 -5.63 -9.18 27.49
CA ASP A 206 -5.45 -8.47 28.76
C ASP A 206 -6.40 -7.27 28.85
N ALA A 207 -6.54 -6.47 27.78
CA ALA A 207 -7.51 -5.37 27.74
C ALA A 207 -8.95 -5.87 27.82
N SER A 208 -9.33 -6.88 27.03
CA SER A 208 -10.71 -7.42 27.01
C SER A 208 -11.15 -8.02 28.34
N SER A 209 -10.20 -8.54 29.13
CA SER A 209 -10.45 -9.12 30.45
C SER A 209 -10.12 -8.17 31.61
N ALA A 210 -9.73 -6.92 31.33
CA ALA A 210 -9.35 -5.95 32.35
C ALA A 210 -10.53 -5.63 33.27
N LYS A 211 -10.30 -5.69 34.59
CA LYS A 211 -11.34 -5.51 35.60
C LYS A 211 -10.99 -4.41 36.60
N CYS A 212 -12.02 -3.78 37.15
CA CYS A 212 -11.88 -2.86 38.26
C CYS A 212 -11.42 -3.60 39.51
N HIS A 213 -10.30 -3.17 40.10
CA HIS A 213 -9.71 -3.79 41.30
C HIS A 213 -10.65 -3.80 42.53
N ARG A 214 -11.70 -2.97 42.56
CA ARG A 214 -12.62 -2.86 43.70
C ARG A 214 -13.94 -3.62 43.50
N CYS A 215 -14.53 -3.58 42.30
CA CYS A 215 -15.84 -4.19 42.02
C CYS A 215 -15.82 -5.39 41.07
N ASP A 216 -14.66 -5.77 40.56
CA ASP A 216 -14.45 -6.91 39.64
C ASP A 216 -15.27 -6.84 38.33
N ARG A 217 -15.83 -5.66 38.01
CA ARG A 217 -16.52 -5.41 36.73
C ARG A 217 -15.49 -5.15 35.64
N THR A 218 -15.78 -5.62 34.43
CA THR A 218 -15.00 -5.35 33.23
C THR A 218 -14.92 -3.86 32.98
N LEU A 219 -13.71 -3.37 32.70
CA LEU A 219 -13.44 -1.96 32.50
C LEU A 219 -13.94 -1.47 31.14
N TYR A 220 -13.75 -2.27 30.10
CA TYR A 220 -14.10 -1.89 28.73
C TYR A 220 -15.25 -2.76 28.22
N GLY A 221 -16.24 -2.13 27.58
CA GLY A 221 -17.25 -2.85 26.81
C GLY A 221 -16.62 -3.37 25.52
N TRP A 222 -15.95 -4.53 25.58
CA TRP A 222 -15.01 -4.98 24.54
C TRP A 222 -15.61 -5.03 23.13
N GLY A 223 -16.86 -5.48 22.97
CA GLY A 223 -17.53 -5.47 21.65
C GLY A 223 -17.60 -4.08 21.02
N HIS A 224 -18.07 -3.09 21.79
CA HIS A 224 -18.12 -1.69 21.37
C HIS A 224 -16.72 -1.09 21.18
N THR A 225 -15.74 -1.48 22.01
CA THR A 225 -14.35 -1.05 21.83
C THR A 225 -13.79 -1.52 20.48
N VAL A 226 -14.02 -2.78 20.09
CA VAL A 226 -13.57 -3.32 18.80
C VAL A 226 -14.31 -2.67 17.63
N GLU A 227 -15.62 -2.44 17.75
CA GLU A 227 -16.40 -1.69 16.76
C GLU A 227 -15.83 -0.28 16.55
N ASN A 228 -15.53 0.42 17.66
CA ASN A 228 -14.94 1.75 17.59
C ASN A 228 -13.55 1.73 16.96
N ILE A 229 -12.68 0.76 17.27
CA ILE A 229 -11.35 0.63 16.65
C ILE A 229 -11.47 0.42 15.14
N ASN A 230 -12.44 -0.37 14.67
CA ASN A 230 -12.68 -0.55 13.23
C ASN A 230 -13.27 0.70 12.55
N SER A 231 -13.79 1.66 13.33
CA SER A 231 -14.38 2.91 12.83
C SER A 231 -13.41 4.10 12.84
N VAL A 232 -12.17 3.87 13.27
CA VAL A 232 -11.08 4.83 13.27
C VAL A 232 -10.39 4.78 11.91
#